data_AF-A0AAE0W2V8-F1
#
_entry.id   AF-A0AAE0W2V8-F1
#
_cell.length_a   1.000
_cell.length_b   1.000
_cell.length_c   1.000
_cell.angle_alpha   90.00
_cell.angle_beta   90.00
_cell.angle_gamma   90.00
#
_symmetry.space_group_name_H-M   'P 1'
#
loop_
_entity.id
_entity.type
_entity.pdbx_description
1 polymer ?
#
loop_
_entity_poly.entity_id
_entity_poly.type
_entity_poly.pdbx_seq_one_letter_code
_entity_poly.pdbx_strand_id
1 'polypeptide(L)'
;MDNTCWVNGCTNRADDSVKRSFYTIPIVRKFEGEQTKTLSEERRRPWLANINRRDVPSKHSKICSDHFIQGKPEDLYNRSHPDWAPTLKLCDISDPLKSKKMKTKETDMERN
;
A
#
# COMPACT_ATOMS: atom_id res chain seq x y z
N MET A 1 3.47 16.41 -12.34
CA MET A 1 2.82 15.09 -12.14
C MET A 1 3.09 14.70 -10.71
N ASP A 2 2.05 14.58 -9.90
CA ASP A 2 2.20 14.33 -8.47
C ASP A 2 2.59 12.87 -8.26
N ASN A 3 3.87 12.63 -7.93
CA ASN A 3 4.36 11.29 -7.59
C ASN A 3 4.00 10.91 -6.14
N THR A 4 2.77 11.22 -5.71
CA THR A 4 2.29 10.94 -4.36
C THR A 4 1.63 9.57 -4.31
N CYS A 5 1.76 8.86 -3.18
CA CYS A 5 1.06 7.61 -2.94
C CYS A 5 -0.46 7.82 -3.05
N TRP A 6 -1.15 6.90 -3.74
CA TRP A 6 -2.58 6.98 -3.96
C TRP A 6 -3.41 6.50 -2.76
N VAL A 7 -2.80 5.79 -1.81
CA VAL A 7 -3.47 5.33 -0.59
C VAL A 7 -3.93 6.54 0.22
N ASN A 8 -5.16 6.49 0.73
CA ASN A 8 -5.71 7.57 1.56
C ASN A 8 -4.79 7.84 2.75
N GLY A 9 -4.63 9.11 3.13
CA GLY A 9 -3.79 9.54 4.26
C GLY A 9 -2.29 9.33 4.11
N CYS A 10 -1.82 8.72 3.01
CA CYS A 10 -0.40 8.56 2.75
C CYS A 10 0.16 9.81 2.07
N THR A 11 1.11 10.48 2.73
CA THR A 11 1.78 11.67 2.20
C THR A 11 3.13 11.35 1.54
N ASN A 12 3.45 10.06 1.39
CA ASN A 12 4.69 9.63 0.75
C ASN A 12 4.72 10.10 -0.70
N ARG A 13 5.83 10.72 -1.09
CA ARG A 13 6.11 11.19 -2.45
C ARG A 13 7.37 10.54 -2.98
N ALA A 14 7.47 10.41 -4.30
CA ALA A 14 8.74 10.11 -4.92
C ALA A 14 9.65 11.33 -4.71
N ASP A 15 10.62 11.14 -3.84
CA ASP A 15 11.65 12.10 -3.49
C ASP A 15 12.98 11.35 -3.59
N ASP A 16 13.97 11.98 -4.19
CA ASP A 16 15.31 11.41 -4.36
C ASP A 16 16.01 11.24 -2.99
N SER A 17 15.58 11.98 -1.97
CA SER A 17 16.12 11.89 -0.61
C SER A 17 15.76 10.58 0.11
N VAL A 18 14.61 9.98 -0.21
CA VAL A 18 14.16 8.72 0.40
C VAL A 18 13.88 7.70 -0.67
N LYS A 19 14.74 6.67 -0.73
CA LYS A 19 14.58 5.54 -1.64
C LYS A 19 13.31 4.75 -1.30
N ARG A 20 12.20 5.10 -1.97
CA ARG A 20 10.94 4.36 -1.96
C ARG A 20 10.59 3.96 -3.39
N SER A 21 10.12 2.73 -3.55
CA SER A 21 9.60 2.26 -4.82
C SER A 21 8.11 2.58 -4.94
N PHE A 22 7.67 2.92 -6.15
CA PHE A 22 6.29 3.26 -6.45
C PHE A 22 5.72 2.32 -7.51
N TYR A 23 4.70 1.56 -7.13
CA TYR A 23 4.08 0.53 -7.95
C TYR A 23 2.74 0.98 -8.49
N THR A 24 2.53 0.80 -9.79
CA THR A 24 1.28 1.17 -10.45
C THR A 24 0.17 0.18 -10.06
N ILE A 25 -1.04 0.69 -9.86
CA ILE A 25 -2.21 -0.16 -9.60
C ILE A 25 -2.42 -1.13 -10.79
N PRO A 26 -2.54 -2.46 -10.55
CA PRO A 26 -2.63 -3.46 -11.60
C PRO A 26 -3.77 -3.16 -12.59
N ILE A 27 -3.44 -3.10 -13.88
CA ILE A 27 -4.43 -3.01 -14.96
C ILE A 27 -4.86 -4.42 -15.38
N VAL A 28 -6.08 -4.52 -15.90
CA VAL A 28 -6.56 -5.78 -16.48
C VAL A 28 -5.90 -6.00 -17.83
N ARG A 29 -5.12 -7.09 -17.95
CA ARG A 29 -4.32 -7.41 -19.13
C ARG A 29 -5.11 -8.28 -20.10
N LYS A 30 -5.91 -7.64 -20.95
CA LYS A 30 -6.86 -8.34 -21.85
C LYS A 30 -6.23 -9.08 -23.03
N PHE A 31 -4.97 -8.79 -23.37
CA PHE A 31 -4.32 -9.27 -24.60
C PHE A 31 -3.20 -10.31 -24.35
N GLU A 32 -2.95 -10.69 -23.10
CA GLU A 32 -1.85 -11.60 -22.70
C GLU A 32 -2.33 -13.04 -22.44
N GLY A 33 -3.53 -13.40 -22.91
CA GLY A 33 -4.17 -14.70 -22.68
C GLY A 33 -5.21 -14.69 -21.55
N GLU A 34 -6.12 -15.68 -21.58
CA GLU A 34 -7.26 -15.72 -20.65
C GLU A 34 -6.82 -15.89 -19.20
N GLN A 35 -5.83 -16.75 -18.93
CA GLN A 35 -5.30 -16.95 -17.58
C GLN A 35 -4.74 -15.64 -16.99
N THR A 36 -3.91 -14.92 -17.75
CA THR A 36 -3.32 -13.64 -17.33
C THR A 36 -4.40 -12.59 -17.08
N LYS A 37 -5.42 -12.54 -17.96
CA LYS A 37 -6.58 -11.66 -17.81
C LYS A 37 -7.31 -11.95 -16.50
N THR A 38 -7.71 -13.19 -16.26
CA THR A 38 -8.38 -13.61 -15.02
C THR A 38 -7.56 -13.26 -13.78
N LEU A 39 -6.27 -13.61 -13.76
CA LEU A 39 -5.40 -13.30 -12.63
C LEU A 39 -5.25 -11.79 -12.40
N SER A 40 -5.15 -11.00 -13.47
CA SER A 40 -5.04 -9.54 -13.35
C SER A 40 -6.32 -8.89 -12.82
N GLU A 41 -7.49 -9.41 -13.20
CA GLU A 41 -8.79 -8.99 -12.66
C GLU A 41 -8.92 -9.35 -11.18
N GLU A 42 -8.61 -10.60 -10.84
CA GLU A 42 -8.63 -11.10 -9.46
C GLU A 42 -7.66 -10.33 -8.57
N ARG A 43 -6.48 -9.93 -9.08
CA ARG A 43 -5.50 -9.14 -8.35
C ARG A 43 -5.94 -7.69 -8.17
N ARG A 44 -6.57 -7.11 -9.20
CA ARG A 44 -7.04 -5.72 -9.15
C ARG A 44 -8.13 -5.55 -8.10
N ARG A 45 -8.99 -6.55 -7.89
CA ARG A 45 -10.08 -6.50 -6.90
C ARG A 45 -9.63 -6.20 -5.46
N PRO A 46 -8.72 -6.97 -4.83
CA PRO A 46 -8.25 -6.69 -3.47
C PRO A 46 -7.44 -5.39 -3.40
N TRP A 47 -6.70 -5.01 -4.45
CA TRP A 47 -6.05 -3.69 -4.48
C TRP A 47 -7.05 -2.54 -4.32
N LEU A 48 -8.13 -2.55 -5.11
CA LEU A 48 -9.16 -1.52 -5.03
C LEU A 48 -9.91 -1.56 -3.69
N ALA A 49 -10.24 -2.77 -3.21
CA ALA A 49 -10.92 -2.96 -1.94
C ALA A 49 -10.10 -2.43 -0.75
N ASN A 50 -8.79 -2.69 -0.75
CA ASN A 50 -7.88 -2.30 0.31
C ASN A 50 -7.61 -0.79 0.33
N ILE A 51 -7.51 -0.16 -0.84
CA ILE A 51 -7.32 1.30 -0.94
C ILE A 51 -8.60 2.04 -0.53
N ASN A 52 -9.76 1.44 -0.80
CA ASN A 52 -11.09 1.96 -0.47
C ASN A 52 -11.27 3.45 -0.82
N ARG A 53 -10.84 3.85 -2.02
CA ARG A 53 -11.05 5.21 -2.53
C ARG A 53 -12.24 5.22 -3.50
N ARG A 54 -13.07 6.26 -3.41
CA ARG A 54 -14.20 6.48 -4.33
C ARG A 54 -13.75 6.78 -5.77
N ASP A 55 -12.60 7.43 -5.92
CA ASP A 55 -12.08 7.79 -7.24
C ASP A 55 -11.49 6.58 -7.97
N VAL A 56 -11.72 6.53 -9.29
CA VAL A 56 -11.16 5.50 -10.15
C VAL A 56 -9.66 5.73 -10.33
N PRO A 57 -8.80 4.71 -10.16
CA PRO A 57 -7.38 4.87 -10.38
C PRO A 57 -7.05 5.01 -11.87
N SER A 58 -6.14 5.92 -12.16
CA SER A 58 -5.55 6.16 -13.47
C SER A 58 -4.24 5.38 -13.65
N LYS A 59 -3.65 5.45 -14.85
CA LYS A 59 -2.30 4.92 -15.12
C LYS A 59 -1.19 5.59 -14.30
N HIS A 60 -1.46 6.77 -13.74
CA HIS A 60 -0.53 7.52 -12.90
C HIS A 60 -0.72 7.23 -11.40
N SER A 61 -1.74 6.46 -11.04
CA SER A 61 -2.00 6.05 -9.66
C SER A 61 -0.96 5.04 -9.20
N LYS A 62 -0.11 5.46 -8.25
CA LYS A 62 0.99 4.67 -7.72
C LYS A 62 0.86 4.48 -6.21
N ILE A 63 1.34 3.35 -5.72
CA ILE A 63 1.39 2.99 -4.30
C ILE A 63 2.85 2.81 -3.89
N CYS A 64 3.25 3.40 -2.76
CA CYS A 64 4.62 3.26 -2.27
C CYS A 64 4.89 1.89 -1.64
N SER A 65 6.16 1.49 -1.63
CA SER A 65 6.68 0.25 -1.03
C SER A 65 6.20 -0.01 0.40
N ASP A 66 5.99 1.03 1.20
CA ASP A 66 5.60 0.92 2.63
C ASP A 66 4.27 0.20 2.89
N HIS A 67 3.46 -0.04 1.84
CA HIS A 67 2.19 -0.76 1.92
C HIS A 67 2.31 -2.27 1.67
N PHE A 68 3.54 -2.77 1.46
CA PHE A 68 3.89 -4.17 1.26
C PHE A 68 4.92 -4.60 2.31
N ILE A 69 4.84 -5.85 2.78
CA ILE A 69 5.75 -6.45 3.77
C ILE A 69 7.17 -6.51 3.21
N GLN A 70 7.35 -7.04 1.99
CA GLN A 70 8.64 -7.07 1.31
C GLN A 70 9.00 -5.76 0.59
N GLY A 71 8.18 -4.72 0.76
CA GLY A 71 8.38 -3.45 0.06
C GLY A 71 8.03 -3.48 -1.42
N LYS A 72 7.50 -4.60 -1.95
CA LYS A 72 7.08 -4.73 -3.35
C LYS A 72 5.85 -5.64 -3.48
N PRO A 73 5.02 -5.43 -4.52
CA PRO A 73 3.98 -6.37 -4.88
C PRO A 73 4.57 -7.69 -5.39
N GLU A 74 3.98 -8.81 -4.98
CA GLU A 74 4.43 -10.14 -5.41
C GLU A 74 4.13 -10.41 -6.91
N ASP A 75 4.69 -11.47 -7.47
CA ASP A 75 4.34 -11.93 -8.81
C ASP A 75 2.83 -12.19 -9.01
N LEU A 76 2.34 -12.02 -10.24
CA LEU A 76 0.93 -12.18 -10.59
C LEU A 76 0.41 -13.60 -10.30
N TYR A 77 1.23 -14.62 -10.54
CA TYR A 77 0.84 -16.03 -10.41
C TYR A 77 0.87 -16.53 -8.96
N ASN A 78 1.57 -15.84 -8.05
CA ASN A 78 1.66 -16.21 -6.65
C ASN A 78 0.53 -15.58 -5.81
N ARG A 79 -0.69 -16.09 -6.01
CA ARG A 79 -1.92 -15.56 -5.40
C ARG A 79 -1.98 -15.64 -3.87
N SER A 80 -1.29 -16.61 -3.29
CA SER A 80 -1.33 -16.87 -1.83
C SER A 80 -0.41 -15.96 -1.04
N HIS A 81 0.44 -15.18 -1.70
CA HIS A 81 1.41 -14.33 -0.99
C HIS A 81 0.73 -13.13 -0.33
N PRO A 82 1.09 -12.78 0.91
CA PRO A 82 0.48 -11.63 1.59
C PRO A 82 0.72 -10.29 0.88
N ASP A 83 1.83 -10.17 0.13
CA ASP A 83 2.13 -8.98 -0.71
C ASP A 83 1.52 -9.03 -2.12
N TRP A 84 0.59 -9.95 -2.39
CA TRP A 84 -0.12 -9.97 -3.66
C TRP A 84 -0.99 -8.70 -3.85
N ALA A 85 -1.49 -8.15 -2.73
CA ALA A 85 -2.14 -6.85 -2.62
C ALA A 85 -1.53 -6.00 -1.48
N PRO A 86 -1.63 -4.66 -1.55
CA PRO A 86 -1.18 -3.81 -0.45
C PRO A 86 -2.08 -4.07 0.77
N THR A 87 -1.50 -4.42 1.90
CA THR A 87 -2.24 -4.76 3.14
C THR A 87 -1.83 -3.90 4.33
N LEU A 88 -0.66 -3.26 4.26
CA LEU A 88 -0.12 -2.46 5.36
C LEU A 88 -0.51 -0.99 5.23
N LYS A 89 -0.73 -0.33 6.38
CA LYS A 89 -0.92 1.14 6.48
C LYS A 89 -1.99 1.67 5.51
N LEU A 90 -3.00 0.86 5.20
CA LEU A 90 -4.19 1.26 4.47
C LEU A 90 -5.03 2.06 5.46
N CYS A 91 -5.38 3.30 5.11
CA CYS A 91 -6.02 4.24 6.03
C CYS A 91 -7.08 3.62 6.95
N ASP A 92 -6.97 3.91 8.25
CA ASP A 92 -7.90 3.49 9.29
C ASP A 92 -9.32 3.97 8.94
N ILE A 93 -10.23 3.06 8.54
CA ILE A 93 -11.63 3.41 8.22
C ILE A 93 -12.42 3.80 9.49
N SER A 94 -11.89 3.51 10.68
CA SER A 94 -12.48 3.94 11.94
C SER A 94 -11.49 3.74 13.08
N ASP A 95 -10.91 4.83 13.60
CA ASP A 95 -10.68 4.89 15.04
C ASP A 95 -10.59 6.33 15.54
N PRO A 96 -11.66 6.90 16.13
CA PRO A 96 -11.58 8.09 16.98
C PRO A 96 -10.67 7.90 18.21
N LEU A 97 -10.11 6.70 18.43
CA LEU A 97 -9.46 6.28 19.67
C LEU A 97 -7.98 5.87 19.54
N LYS A 98 -7.24 6.27 18.50
CA LYS A 98 -5.76 6.26 18.58
C LYS A 98 -5.25 7.44 19.43
N SER A 99 -5.58 7.33 20.71
CA SER A 99 -4.93 7.99 21.82
C SER A 99 -3.42 7.70 21.80
N LYS A 100 -2.66 8.79 21.96
CA LYS A 100 -1.39 8.85 22.70
C LYS A 100 -0.27 7.93 22.20
N LYS A 101 0.52 8.48 21.27
CA LYS A 101 1.96 8.72 21.45
C LYS A 101 2.62 7.85 22.55
N MET A 102 3.14 6.69 22.18
CA MET A 102 4.07 5.95 23.03
C MET A 102 5.40 6.72 23.03
N LYS A 103 5.52 7.67 23.96
CA LYS A 103 6.77 8.34 24.27
C LYS A 103 7.36 7.57 25.45
N THR A 104 8.21 6.59 25.17
CA THR A 104 9.12 6.03 26.17
C THR A 104 9.91 7.20 26.75
N LYS A 105 9.68 7.50 28.03
CA LYS A 105 10.61 8.23 28.86
C LYS A 105 11.08 7.23 29.90
N GLU A 106 12.28 6.71 29.69
CA GLU A 106 13.11 6.23 30.78
C GLU A 106 13.36 7.42 31.70
N THR A 107 13.07 7.26 32.98
CA THR A 107 13.61 8.11 34.04
C THR A 107 14.01 7.20 35.18
N ASP A 108 15.32 7.09 35.35
CA ASP A 108 16.00 6.51 36.51
C ASP A 108 15.54 7.16 37.81
N MET A 109 15.22 6.35 38.81
CA MET A 109 15.24 6.76 40.22
C MET A 109 15.15 5.54 41.14
N GLU A 110 16.28 5.02 41.59
CA GLU A 110 16.39 4.45 42.93
C GLU A 110 17.64 5.02 43.59
N ARG A 111 17.40 6.01 44.44
CA ARG A 111 18.34 6.59 45.41
C ARG A 111 17.96 5.96 46.74
N ASN A 112 18.86 5.15 47.30
CA ASN A 112 18.86 4.79 48.71
C ASN A 112 19.96 5.59 49.40
#